data_AF-A0A165ZS26-F1
#
_entry.id   AF-A0A165ZS26-F1
#
_cell.length_a   1.000
_cell.length_b   1.000
_cell.length_c   1.000
_cell.angle_alpha   90.00
_cell.angle_beta   90.00
_cell.angle_gamma   90.00
#
_symmetry.space_group_name_H-M   'P 1'
#
loop_
_entity.id
_entity.type
_entity.pdbx_description
1 polymer ?
#
loop_
_entity_poly.entity_id
_entity_poly.type
_entity_poly.pdbx_seq_one_letter_code
_entity_poly.pdbx_strand_id
1 'polypeptide(L)'
;MNPKILYSIYISLNIIIIIDIILILYEIIFNVSPNIAYNIHVFDLIVCTILLTEFSIKFYISKSKKIFIKNNWLDLIASIPFDLILPSIFSTIRFIRLIRLLKLLRVVVLFKKFLKDINKFLKRSHLDRILSGIMITVLIFTVLLYLFGPNFNLFDSLYFVVVTITTVGYGDITPITVTEKIISLILIIMGIFIFSTITGAISSYLTDNFLAKENNELESELNNIKSELEKSNNELRELKNEVAKFSELIKR
;
A
#
# COMPACT_ATOMS: atom_id res chain seq x y z
N MET A 1 0.00 -12.48 18.61
CA MET A 1 0.01 -11.00 18.55
C MET A 1 -1.13 -10.57 17.64
N ASN A 2 -2.04 -9.71 18.12
CA ASN A 2 -3.29 -9.40 17.42
C ASN A 2 -3.00 -8.71 16.06
N PRO A 3 -3.50 -9.21 14.91
CA PRO A 3 -3.16 -8.70 13.58
C PRO A 3 -3.48 -7.21 13.39
N LYS A 4 -4.50 -6.69 14.08
CA LYS A 4 -4.83 -5.26 14.07
C LYS A 4 -3.75 -4.38 14.73
N ILE A 5 -3.14 -4.88 15.81
CA ILE A 5 -2.08 -4.18 16.55
C ILE A 5 -0.80 -4.14 15.70
N LEU A 6 -0.46 -5.25 15.06
CA LEU A 6 0.66 -5.32 14.11
C LEU A 6 0.49 -4.31 12.96
N TYR A 7 -0.70 -4.23 12.37
CA TYR A 7 -1.00 -3.30 11.29
C TYR A 7 -0.89 -1.83 11.72
N SER A 8 -1.42 -1.49 12.90
CA SER A 8 -1.30 -0.15 13.49
C SER A 8 0.16 0.25 13.75
N ILE A 9 0.99 -0.68 14.24
CA ILE A 9 2.42 -0.47 14.43
C ILE A 9 3.13 -0.21 13.09
N TYR A 10 2.81 -0.97 12.04
CA TYR A 10 3.38 -0.76 10.70
C TYR A 10 3.04 0.61 10.10
N ILE A 11 1.80 1.07 10.23
CA ILE A 11 1.39 2.40 9.76
C ILE A 11 2.13 3.50 10.52
N SER A 12 2.18 3.39 11.84
CA SER A 12 2.85 4.37 12.71
C SER A 12 4.33 4.51 12.34
N LEU A 13 4.98 3.39 12.02
CA LEU A 13 6.38 3.34 11.64
C LEU A 13 6.64 3.97 10.27
N ASN A 14 5.76 3.78 9.28
CA ASN A 14 5.86 4.48 7.98
C ASN A 14 5.69 5.99 8.12
N ILE A 15 4.77 6.45 8.98
CA ILE A 15 4.56 7.89 9.25
C ILE A 15 5.82 8.52 9.84
N ILE A 16 6.47 7.83 10.79
CA ILE A 16 7.72 8.29 11.39
C ILE A 16 8.83 8.45 10.33
N ILE A 17 8.94 7.52 9.38
CA ILE A 17 9.93 7.62 8.28
C ILE A 17 9.62 8.82 7.37
N ILE A 18 8.35 9.09 7.08
CA ILE A 18 7.95 10.24 6.25
C ILE A 18 8.31 11.56 6.94
N ILE A 19 8.02 11.68 8.24
CA ILE A 19 8.38 12.85 9.04
C ILE A 19 9.90 13.06 9.04
N ASP A 20 10.67 12.00 9.25
CA ASP A 20 12.13 12.04 9.19
C ASP A 20 12.66 12.53 7.84
N ILE A 21 12.12 12.04 6.72
CA ILE A 21 12.48 12.50 5.38
C ILE A 21 12.19 14.00 5.20
N ILE A 22 11.03 14.48 5.68
CA ILE A 22 10.66 15.90 5.60
C ILE A 22 11.64 16.76 6.40
N LEU A 23 12.01 16.33 7.60
CA LEU A 23 12.97 17.04 8.45
C LEU A 23 14.37 17.11 7.80
N ILE A 24 14.82 16.02 7.18
CA ILE A 24 16.08 15.99 6.43
C ILE A 24 16.03 16.91 5.22
N LEU A 25 14.93 16.92 4.46
CA LEU A 25 14.74 17.85 3.33
C LEU A 25 14.73 19.31 3.79
N TYR A 26 14.07 19.58 4.92
CA TYR A 26 14.07 20.91 5.54
C TYR A 26 15.49 21.36 5.91
N GLU A 27 16.31 20.48 6.50
CA GLU A 27 17.71 20.76 6.81
C GLU A 27 18.51 21.15 5.57
N ILE A 28 18.35 20.39 4.47
CA ILE A 28 19.08 20.57 3.21
C ILE A 28 18.69 21.90 2.52
N ILE A 29 17.42 22.26 2.54
CA ILE A 29 16.90 23.42 1.79
C ILE A 29 17.15 24.74 2.54
N PHE A 30 16.95 24.77 3.86
CA PHE A 30 16.87 26.03 4.61
C PHE A 30 18.14 26.39 5.39
N ASN A 31 19.22 25.60 5.26
CA ASN A 31 20.53 25.86 5.88
C ASN A 31 20.42 26.28 7.36
N VAL A 32 19.75 25.43 8.14
CA VAL A 32 19.28 25.68 9.52
C VAL A 32 20.40 25.92 10.52
N SER A 33 20.04 26.58 11.62
CA SER A 33 20.97 26.81 12.75
C SER A 33 21.52 25.49 13.33
N PRO A 34 22.75 25.50 13.90
CA PRO A 34 23.40 24.29 14.41
C PRO A 34 22.59 23.53 15.46
N ASN A 35 21.84 24.23 16.32
CA ASN A 35 21.02 23.62 17.36
C ASN A 35 19.83 22.84 16.76
N ILE A 36 19.20 23.37 15.71
CA ILE A 36 18.08 22.70 15.03
C ILE A 36 18.60 21.49 14.26
N ALA A 37 19.73 21.63 13.56
CA ALA A 37 20.38 20.50 12.87
C ALA A 37 20.74 19.36 13.84
N TYR A 38 21.26 19.69 15.03
CA TYR A 38 21.53 18.68 16.06
C TYR A 38 20.27 17.89 16.45
N ASN A 39 19.16 18.59 16.71
CA ASN A 39 17.89 17.93 17.05
C ASN A 39 17.36 17.04 15.92
N ILE A 40 17.50 17.46 14.67
CA ILE A 40 17.13 16.66 13.49
C ILE A 40 18.01 15.40 13.40
N HIS A 41 19.32 15.52 13.65
CA HIS A 41 20.23 14.37 13.66
C HIS A 41 19.94 13.39 14.80
N VAL A 42 19.60 13.88 15.99
CA VAL A 42 19.19 13.02 17.11
C VAL A 42 17.89 12.27 16.77
N PHE A 43 16.94 12.95 16.14
CA PHE A 43 15.70 12.32 15.68
C PHE A 43 15.96 11.23 14.62
N ASP A 44 16.76 11.53 13.59
CA ASP A 44 17.16 10.56 12.57
C ASP A 44 17.85 9.34 13.19
N LEU A 45 18.70 9.54 14.21
CA LEU A 45 19.34 8.43 14.92
C LEU A 45 18.32 7.52 15.60
N ILE A 46 17.33 8.09 16.29
CA ILE A 46 16.24 7.32 16.91
C ILE A 46 15.51 6.49 15.85
N VAL A 47 15.15 7.10 14.72
CA VAL A 47 14.46 6.43 13.61
C VAL A 47 15.32 5.30 13.02
N CYS A 48 16.62 5.55 12.77
CA CYS A 48 17.56 4.52 12.32
C CYS A 48 17.59 3.33 13.27
N THR A 49 17.65 3.59 14.57
CA THR A 49 17.76 2.55 15.60
C THR A 49 16.51 1.67 15.62
N ILE A 50 15.32 2.27 15.48
CA ILE A 50 14.04 1.56 15.36
C ILE A 50 14.04 0.68 14.11
N LEU A 51 14.44 1.22 12.95
CA LEU A 51 14.47 0.49 11.69
C LEU A 51 15.48 -0.66 11.68
N LEU A 52 16.65 -0.43 12.28
CA LEU A 52 17.69 -1.45 12.41
C LEU A 52 17.21 -2.60 13.29
N THR A 53 16.48 -2.29 14.36
CA THR A 53 15.90 -3.29 15.25
C THR A 53 14.84 -4.12 14.50
N GLU A 54 13.96 -3.47 13.76
CA GLU A 54 12.95 -4.14 12.92
C GLU A 54 13.60 -5.05 11.87
N PHE A 55 14.63 -4.55 11.17
CA PHE A 55 15.39 -5.31 10.19
C PHE A 55 16.05 -6.54 10.84
N SER A 56 16.66 -6.37 12.02
CA SER A 56 17.34 -7.43 12.76
C SER A 56 16.37 -8.54 13.20
N ILE A 57 15.19 -8.18 13.69
CA ILE A 57 14.14 -9.14 14.04
C ILE A 57 13.71 -9.95 12.80
N LYS A 58 13.43 -9.28 11.67
CA LYS A 58 13.04 -9.95 10.43
C LYS A 58 14.14 -10.83 9.85
N PHE A 59 15.39 -10.39 9.97
CA PHE A 59 16.56 -11.16 9.56
C PHE A 59 16.70 -12.43 10.40
N TYR A 60 16.46 -12.37 11.71
CA TYR A 60 16.56 -13.53 12.60
C TYR A 60 15.42 -14.55 12.38
N ILE A 61 14.20 -14.08 12.12
CA ILE A 61 13.02 -14.94 11.88
C ILE A 61 13.05 -15.58 10.48
N SER A 62 13.80 -15.00 9.54
CA SER A 62 13.91 -15.50 8.17
C SER A 62 14.56 -16.90 8.10
N LYS A 63 13.86 -17.86 7.46
CA LYS A 63 14.38 -19.22 7.20
C LYS A 63 15.64 -19.25 6.35
N SER A 64 15.89 -18.24 5.51
CA SER A 64 17.05 -18.19 4.60
C SER A 64 17.70 -16.81 4.57
N LYS A 65 18.75 -16.64 5.38
CA LYS A 65 19.48 -15.37 5.57
C LYS A 65 19.97 -14.72 4.26
N LYS A 66 20.54 -15.53 3.35
CA LYS A 66 21.07 -15.04 2.05
C LYS A 66 19.98 -14.48 1.14
N ILE A 67 18.85 -15.19 1.03
CA ILE A 67 17.71 -14.76 0.19
C ILE A 67 17.06 -13.51 0.79
N PHE A 68 16.96 -13.45 2.11
CA PHE A 68 16.43 -12.28 2.81
C PHE A 68 17.27 -11.02 2.57
N ILE A 69 18.61 -11.11 2.72
CA ILE A 69 19.48 -9.96 2.43
C ILE A 69 19.39 -9.57 0.96
N LYS A 70 19.40 -10.53 0.02
CA LYS A 70 19.28 -10.23 -1.42
C LYS A 70 17.98 -9.48 -1.75
N ASN A 71 16.88 -9.79 -1.06
CA ASN A 71 15.59 -9.16 -1.30
C ASN A 71 15.40 -7.83 -0.53
N ASN A 72 16.08 -7.64 0.60
CA ASN A 72 15.91 -6.49 1.49
C ASN A 72 17.21 -5.67 1.69
N TRP A 73 18.14 -5.74 0.72
CA TRP A 73 19.43 -5.03 0.82
C TRP A 73 19.26 -3.50 0.90
N LEU A 74 18.20 -2.95 0.31
CA LEU A 74 17.86 -1.53 0.44
C LEU A 74 17.39 -1.16 1.85
N ASP A 75 16.60 -2.00 2.51
CA ASP A 75 16.16 -1.81 3.90
C ASP A 75 17.38 -1.86 4.86
N LEU A 76 18.38 -2.68 4.54
CA LEU A 76 19.63 -2.74 5.28
C LEU A 76 20.42 -1.44 5.15
N ILE A 77 20.61 -0.92 3.93
CA ILE A 77 21.32 0.36 3.72
C ILE A 77 20.55 1.50 4.38
N ALA A 78 19.23 1.55 4.21
CA ALA A 78 18.38 2.60 4.73
C ALA A 78 18.35 2.71 6.27
N SER A 79 18.64 1.61 6.98
CA SER A 79 18.62 1.54 8.45
C SER A 79 19.96 1.89 9.11
N ILE A 80 21.04 2.07 8.34
CA ILE A 80 22.35 2.38 8.88
C ILE A 80 22.49 3.90 9.13
N PRO A 81 22.89 4.33 10.34
CA PRO A 81 23.14 5.73 10.67
C PRO A 81 24.51 6.17 10.11
N PHE A 82 24.60 6.33 8.79
CA PHE A 82 25.83 6.66 8.08
C PHE A 82 26.51 7.94 8.58
N ASP A 83 25.73 8.94 9.00
CA ASP A 83 26.22 10.22 9.49
C ASP A 83 26.96 10.11 10.84
N LEU A 84 26.69 9.08 11.64
CA LEU A 84 27.39 8.83 12.90
C LEU A 84 28.70 8.07 12.66
N ILE A 85 28.68 7.11 11.71
CA ILE A 85 29.77 6.16 11.50
C ILE A 85 30.89 6.76 10.66
N LEU A 86 30.56 7.46 9.56
CA LEU A 86 31.55 7.90 8.56
C LEU A 86 32.44 9.07 8.99
N PRO A 87 31.96 10.11 9.69
CA PRO A 87 32.82 11.21 10.15
C PRO A 87 33.87 10.76 11.18
N SER A 88 33.56 9.73 11.98
CA SER A 88 34.47 9.13 12.95
C SER A 88 35.65 8.39 12.28
N ILE A 89 35.46 7.92 11.05
CA ILE A 89 36.45 7.13 10.29
C ILE A 89 37.22 8.01 9.30
N PHE A 90 36.58 9.02 8.72
CA PHE A 90 37.14 9.87 7.67
C PHE A 90 36.89 11.36 7.94
N SER A 91 37.58 11.95 8.91
CA SER A 91 37.36 13.34 9.37
C SER A 91 37.60 14.44 8.33
N THR A 92 38.24 14.13 7.20
CA THR A 92 38.85 15.13 6.30
C THR A 92 38.07 15.35 4.99
N ILE A 93 36.98 14.62 4.75
CA ILE A 93 36.44 14.46 3.40
C ILE A 93 35.16 15.28 3.17
N ARG A 94 35.21 16.25 2.24
CA ARG A 94 34.06 17.05 1.73
C ARG A 94 32.87 16.20 1.25
N PHE A 95 33.13 14.94 0.87
CA PHE A 95 32.16 13.93 0.46
C PHE A 95 31.22 13.43 1.58
N ILE A 96 31.49 13.71 2.86
CA ILE A 96 30.54 13.43 3.98
C ILE A 96 29.15 14.03 3.70
N ARG A 97 29.10 15.20 3.03
CA ARG A 97 27.83 15.85 2.68
C ARG A 97 27.01 15.07 1.66
N LEU A 98 27.65 14.36 0.73
CA LEU A 98 26.98 13.57 -0.31
C LEU A 98 26.43 12.24 0.25
N ILE A 99 27.05 11.71 1.30
CA ILE A 99 26.57 10.51 1.99
C ILE A 99 25.18 10.71 2.61
N ARG A 100 24.81 11.95 2.97
CA ARG A 100 23.49 12.30 3.47
C ARG A 100 22.38 12.04 2.44
N LEU A 101 22.70 12.16 1.14
CA LEU A 101 21.76 11.89 0.06
C LEU A 101 21.43 10.40 -0.06
N LEU A 102 22.29 9.50 0.46
CA LEU A 102 21.97 8.07 0.53
C LEU A 102 20.79 7.79 1.45
N LYS A 103 20.46 8.68 2.39
CA LYS A 103 19.25 8.55 3.22
C LYS A 103 17.97 8.65 2.39
N LEU A 104 17.99 9.35 1.26
CA LEU A 104 16.86 9.42 0.33
C LEU A 104 16.52 8.06 -0.30
N LEU A 105 17.43 7.07 -0.22
CA LEU A 105 17.12 5.68 -0.58
C LEU A 105 15.97 5.09 0.28
N ARG A 106 15.68 5.67 1.46
CA ARG A 106 14.48 5.35 2.26
C ARG A 106 13.18 5.57 1.48
N VAL A 107 13.12 6.58 0.61
CA VAL A 107 11.97 6.82 -0.27
C VAL A 107 11.76 5.64 -1.21
N VAL A 108 12.84 5.08 -1.76
CA VAL A 108 12.78 3.89 -2.63
C VAL A 108 12.31 2.66 -1.86
N VAL A 109 12.69 2.53 -0.58
CA VAL A 109 12.22 1.47 0.32
C VAL A 109 10.72 1.61 0.62
N LEU A 110 10.25 2.80 0.98
CA LEU A 110 8.83 3.11 1.18
C LEU A 110 8.02 2.81 -0.09
N PHE A 111 8.53 3.28 -1.24
CA PHE A 111 7.89 3.06 -2.53
C PHE A 111 7.86 1.57 -2.90
N LYS A 112 8.91 0.79 -2.62
CA LYS A 112 8.90 -0.67 -2.82
C LYS A 112 7.89 -1.39 -1.92
N LYS A 113 7.74 -0.98 -0.66
CA LYS A 113 6.75 -1.55 0.28
C LYS A 113 5.33 -1.22 -0.20
N PHE A 114 5.08 0.05 -0.53
CA PHE A 114 3.83 0.53 -1.13
C PHE A 114 3.50 -0.23 -2.44
N LEU A 115 4.47 -0.39 -3.34
CA LEU A 115 4.32 -1.17 -4.58
C LEU A 115 4.08 -2.66 -4.30
N LYS A 116 4.66 -3.25 -3.26
CA LYS A 116 4.46 -4.66 -2.91
C LYS A 116 3.07 -4.90 -2.32
N ASP A 117 2.57 -3.97 -1.51
CA ASP A 117 1.21 -3.99 -0.99
C ASP A 117 0.18 -3.75 -2.09
N ILE A 118 0.46 -2.80 -2.99
CA ILE A 118 -0.28 -2.61 -4.24
C ILE A 118 -0.24 -3.87 -5.11
N ASN A 119 0.91 -4.53 -5.29
CA ASN A 119 1.02 -5.74 -6.11
C ASN A 119 0.28 -6.95 -5.48
N LYS A 120 0.18 -7.00 -4.15
CA LYS A 120 -0.59 -8.01 -3.42
C LYS A 120 -2.10 -7.72 -3.48
N PHE A 121 -2.49 -6.44 -3.52
CA PHE A 121 -3.86 -5.96 -3.73
C PHE A 121 -4.30 -6.13 -5.20
N LEU A 122 -3.39 -5.90 -6.15
CA LEU A 122 -3.57 -6.03 -7.61
C LEU A 122 -3.80 -7.47 -8.05
N LYS A 123 -3.05 -8.43 -7.49
CA LYS A 123 -3.14 -9.85 -7.87
C LYS A 123 -4.43 -10.56 -7.44
N ARG A 124 -5.28 -9.93 -6.64
CA ARG A 124 -6.55 -10.51 -6.15
C ARG A 124 -7.81 -9.95 -6.82
N SER A 125 -7.72 -8.89 -7.62
CA SER A 125 -8.89 -8.03 -7.91
C SER A 125 -9.06 -7.60 -9.37
N HIS A 126 -8.35 -8.20 -10.34
CA HIS A 126 -8.34 -7.77 -11.75
C HIS A 126 -7.86 -6.30 -11.98
N LEU A 127 -7.38 -5.63 -10.93
CA LEU A 127 -6.87 -4.25 -10.97
C LEU A 127 -5.59 -4.13 -11.81
N ASP A 128 -4.87 -5.23 -12.05
CA ASP A 128 -3.69 -5.29 -12.94
C ASP A 128 -4.06 -4.93 -14.38
N ARG A 129 -5.26 -5.34 -14.82
CA ARG A 129 -5.81 -5.00 -16.13
C ARG A 129 -6.25 -3.53 -16.21
N ILE A 130 -6.76 -2.96 -15.11
CA ILE A 130 -7.14 -1.54 -15.03
C ILE A 130 -5.89 -0.65 -15.04
N LEU A 131 -4.89 -0.94 -14.19
CA LEU A 131 -3.65 -0.17 -14.14
C LEU A 131 -2.85 -0.24 -15.45
N SER A 132 -2.78 -1.42 -16.09
CA SER A 132 -2.15 -1.52 -17.42
C SER A 132 -2.91 -0.72 -18.48
N GLY A 133 -4.25 -0.70 -18.45
CA GLY A 133 -5.06 0.15 -19.32
C GLY A 133 -4.81 1.66 -19.12
N ILE A 134 -4.70 2.12 -17.86
CA ILE A 134 -4.35 3.51 -17.54
C ILE A 134 -2.94 3.84 -18.07
N MET A 135 -1.96 2.97 -17.84
CA MET A 135 -0.58 3.19 -18.31
C MET A 135 -0.52 3.29 -19.84
N ILE A 136 -1.22 2.39 -20.55
CA ILE A 136 -1.31 2.41 -22.01
C ILE A 136 -1.98 3.70 -22.48
N THR A 137 -3.06 4.14 -21.83
CA THR A 137 -3.75 5.39 -22.17
C THR A 137 -2.82 6.59 -21.98
N VAL A 138 -2.14 6.69 -20.84
CA VAL A 138 -1.18 7.76 -20.56
C VAL A 138 -0.10 7.81 -21.65
N LEU A 139 0.50 6.67 -21.99
CA LEU A 139 1.54 6.60 -23.02
C LEU A 139 1.03 6.98 -24.41
N ILE A 140 -0.12 6.44 -24.84
CA ILE A 140 -0.70 6.73 -26.16
C ILE A 140 -0.98 8.23 -26.30
N PHE A 141 -1.68 8.83 -25.34
CA PHE A 141 -2.04 10.25 -25.42
C PHE A 141 -0.85 11.18 -25.24
N THR A 142 0.17 10.76 -24.46
CA THR A 142 1.45 11.48 -24.37
C THR A 142 2.15 11.54 -25.73
N VAL A 143 2.22 10.39 -26.43
CA VAL A 143 2.83 10.31 -27.76
C VAL A 143 2.00 11.10 -28.79
N LEU A 144 0.68 11.00 -28.75
CA LEU A 144 -0.19 11.76 -29.67
C LEU A 144 -0.01 13.28 -29.50
N LEU A 145 0.00 13.78 -28.27
CA LEU A 145 0.22 15.21 -28.02
C LEU A 145 1.64 15.66 -28.38
N TYR A 146 2.65 14.81 -28.13
CA TYR A 146 4.02 15.11 -28.54
C TYR A 146 4.19 15.16 -30.07
N LEU A 147 3.50 14.29 -30.82
CA LEU A 147 3.61 14.24 -32.29
C LEU A 147 2.79 15.33 -32.99
N PHE A 148 1.60 15.66 -32.46
CA PHE A 148 0.65 16.56 -33.12
C PHE A 148 0.54 17.94 -32.47
N GLY A 149 1.17 18.14 -31.30
CA GLY A 149 1.19 19.40 -30.57
C GLY A 149 2.53 20.12 -30.74
N PRO A 150 2.66 21.13 -31.61
CA PRO A 150 3.91 21.89 -31.77
C PRO A 150 4.40 22.56 -30.47
N ASN A 151 3.51 22.78 -29.49
CA ASN A 151 3.83 23.39 -28.21
C ASN A 151 4.05 22.38 -27.08
N PHE A 152 3.98 21.08 -27.37
CA PHE A 152 4.01 20.01 -26.39
C PHE A 152 5.33 19.23 -26.47
N ASN A 153 6.24 19.48 -25.52
CA ASN A 153 7.40 18.62 -25.32
C ASN A 153 6.98 17.29 -24.67
N LEU A 154 7.82 16.26 -24.74
CA LEU A 154 7.47 14.93 -24.20
C LEU A 154 7.07 14.96 -22.72
N PHE A 155 7.77 15.77 -21.90
CA PHE A 155 7.43 15.95 -20.49
C PHE A 155 6.14 16.74 -20.27
N ASP A 156 5.91 17.77 -21.07
CA ASP A 156 4.70 18.61 -21.01
C ASP A 156 3.47 17.82 -21.44
N SER A 157 3.60 16.95 -22.46
CA SER A 157 2.57 16.01 -22.89
C SER A 157 2.22 15.02 -21.79
N LEU A 158 3.23 14.42 -21.15
CA LEU A 158 3.01 13.46 -20.07
C LEU A 158 2.35 14.13 -18.88
N TYR A 159 2.84 15.30 -18.50
CA TYR A 159 2.30 16.12 -17.42
C TYR A 159 0.83 16.48 -17.69
N PHE A 160 0.52 17.03 -18.86
CA PHE A 160 -0.84 17.39 -19.24
C PHE A 160 -1.78 16.19 -19.22
N VAL A 161 -1.34 15.05 -19.75
CA VAL A 161 -2.15 13.82 -19.79
C VAL A 161 -2.47 13.32 -18.37
N VAL A 162 -1.48 13.29 -17.49
CA VAL A 162 -1.67 12.88 -16.09
C VAL A 162 -2.60 13.86 -15.36
N VAL A 163 -2.35 15.16 -15.47
CA VAL A 163 -3.17 16.22 -14.83
C VAL A 163 -4.62 16.18 -15.31
N THR A 164 -4.84 15.85 -16.60
CA THR A 164 -6.17 15.76 -17.19
C THR A 164 -6.90 14.48 -16.75
N ILE A 165 -6.26 13.30 -16.84
CA ILE A 165 -6.88 12.03 -16.42
C ILE A 165 -7.18 12.02 -14.91
N THR A 166 -6.30 12.63 -14.11
CA THR A 166 -6.51 12.76 -12.66
C THR A 166 -7.51 13.85 -12.29
N THR A 167 -8.09 14.54 -13.27
CA THR A 167 -9.08 15.61 -13.09
C THR A 167 -8.57 16.82 -12.30
N VAL A 168 -7.25 16.99 -12.17
CA VAL A 168 -6.64 18.12 -11.45
C VAL A 168 -6.76 19.40 -12.26
N GLY A 169 -6.41 19.35 -13.56
CA GLY A 169 -6.65 20.45 -14.50
C GLY A 169 -6.06 21.81 -14.10
N TYR A 170 -4.77 21.88 -13.78
CA TYR A 170 -4.12 23.14 -13.36
C TYR A 170 -4.26 24.29 -14.36
N GLY A 171 -4.39 23.98 -15.66
CA GLY A 171 -4.60 24.98 -16.72
C GLY A 171 -3.34 25.77 -17.10
N ASP A 172 -2.18 25.37 -16.60
CA ASP A 172 -0.86 25.90 -16.92
C ASP A 172 -0.39 25.48 -18.32
N ILE A 173 -0.69 24.26 -18.72
CA ILE A 173 -0.50 23.75 -20.09
C ILE A 173 -1.87 23.44 -20.67
N THR A 174 -2.19 24.01 -21.84
CA THR A 174 -3.49 23.84 -22.48
C THR A 174 -3.37 23.62 -23.99
N PRO A 175 -4.29 22.86 -24.60
CA PRO A 175 -4.33 22.66 -26.05
C PRO A 175 -4.76 23.95 -26.76
N ILE A 176 -3.91 24.43 -27.66
CA ILE A 176 -4.11 25.67 -28.41
C ILE A 176 -4.67 25.34 -29.79
N THR A 177 -4.08 24.36 -30.49
CA THR A 177 -4.46 24.01 -31.87
C THR A 177 -5.73 23.13 -31.92
N VAL A 178 -6.40 23.11 -33.07
CA VAL A 178 -7.62 22.30 -33.26
C VAL A 178 -7.32 20.81 -33.02
N THR A 179 -6.19 20.31 -33.52
CA THR A 179 -5.78 18.92 -33.35
C THR A 179 -5.53 18.57 -31.88
N GLU A 180 -4.80 19.43 -31.15
CA GLU A 180 -4.56 19.26 -29.70
C GLU A 180 -5.88 19.23 -28.92
N LYS A 181 -6.84 20.10 -29.28
CA LYS A 181 -8.16 20.15 -28.64
C LYS A 181 -8.98 18.88 -28.88
N ILE A 182 -8.95 18.34 -30.09
CA ILE A 182 -9.62 17.07 -30.41
C ILE A 182 -9.01 15.92 -29.59
N ILE A 183 -7.68 15.80 -29.56
CA ILE A 183 -6.97 14.78 -28.78
C ILE A 183 -7.32 14.92 -27.29
N SER A 184 -7.31 16.15 -26.77
CA SER A 184 -7.64 16.44 -25.38
C SER A 184 -9.10 16.14 -25.05
N LEU A 185 -10.04 16.38 -25.96
CA LEU A 185 -11.46 16.05 -25.75
C LEU A 185 -11.67 14.54 -25.60
N ILE A 186 -11.03 13.75 -26.47
CA ILE A 186 -11.07 12.29 -26.38
C ILE A 186 -10.43 11.81 -25.07
N LEU A 187 -9.30 12.42 -24.68
CA LEU A 187 -8.62 12.13 -23.42
C LEU A 187 -9.52 12.38 -22.21
N ILE A 188 -10.24 13.50 -22.17
CA ILE A 188 -11.16 13.85 -21.08
C ILE A 188 -12.27 12.80 -20.96
N ILE A 189 -12.88 12.41 -22.09
CA ILE A 189 -13.90 11.35 -22.12
C ILE A 189 -13.32 10.04 -21.59
N MET A 190 -12.11 9.67 -22.02
CA MET A 190 -11.42 8.46 -21.53
C MET A 190 -11.12 8.54 -20.03
N GLY A 191 -10.73 9.72 -19.53
CA GLY A 191 -10.50 9.98 -18.11
C GLY A 191 -11.75 9.70 -17.25
N ILE A 192 -12.94 10.07 -17.74
CA ILE A 192 -14.21 9.78 -17.06
C ILE A 192 -14.45 8.27 -16.96
N PHE A 193 -14.18 7.51 -18.03
CA PHE A 193 -14.31 6.04 -18.01
C PHE A 193 -13.31 5.38 -17.04
N ILE A 194 -12.08 5.88 -17.01
CA ILE A 194 -11.05 5.42 -16.06
C ILE A 194 -11.50 5.68 -14.62
N PHE A 195 -12.00 6.88 -14.33
CA PHE A 195 -12.46 7.22 -12.99
C PHE A 195 -13.67 6.37 -12.56
N SER A 196 -14.60 6.13 -13.49
CA SER A 196 -15.79 5.29 -13.28
C SER A 196 -15.42 3.84 -13.00
N THR A 197 -14.43 3.30 -13.73
CA THR A 197 -13.96 1.91 -13.52
C THR A 197 -13.22 1.73 -12.21
N ILE A 198 -12.42 2.70 -11.77
CA ILE A 198 -11.80 2.67 -10.43
C ILE A 198 -12.88 2.67 -9.34
N THR A 199 -13.88 3.55 -9.46
CA THR A 199 -15.00 3.63 -8.52
C THR A 199 -15.78 2.31 -8.46
N GLY A 200 -16.08 1.72 -9.63
CA GLY A 200 -16.74 0.43 -9.72
C GLY A 200 -15.92 -0.72 -9.11
N ALA A 201 -14.60 -0.73 -9.33
CA ALA A 201 -13.71 -1.73 -8.74
C ALA A 201 -13.66 -1.64 -7.21
N ILE A 202 -13.61 -0.44 -6.65
CA ILE A 202 -13.67 -0.22 -5.20
C ILE A 202 -15.03 -0.69 -4.66
N SER A 203 -16.13 -0.33 -5.32
CA SER A 203 -17.48 -0.75 -4.91
C SER A 203 -17.61 -2.27 -4.90
N SER A 204 -17.15 -2.95 -5.95
CA SER A 204 -17.17 -4.42 -6.03
C SER A 204 -16.39 -5.04 -4.88
N TYR A 205 -15.18 -4.54 -4.62
CA TYR A 205 -14.33 -5.05 -3.53
C TYR A 205 -14.99 -4.88 -2.15
N LEU A 206 -15.67 -3.77 -1.92
CA LEU A 206 -16.42 -3.55 -0.68
C LEU A 206 -17.59 -4.52 -0.59
N THR A 207 -18.42 -4.60 -1.63
CA THR A 207 -19.58 -5.50 -1.68
C THR A 207 -19.18 -6.96 -1.47
N ASP A 208 -18.14 -7.44 -2.14
CA ASP A 208 -17.65 -8.82 -1.99
C ASP A 208 -17.23 -9.13 -0.54
N ASN A 209 -16.58 -8.18 0.15
CA ASN A 209 -16.21 -8.34 1.55
C ASN A 209 -17.42 -8.32 2.48
N PHE A 210 -18.43 -7.48 2.20
CA PHE A 210 -19.67 -7.47 2.97
C PHE A 210 -20.45 -8.78 2.80
N LEU A 211 -20.64 -9.23 1.55
CA LEU A 211 -21.32 -10.49 1.24
C LEU A 211 -20.59 -11.70 1.82
N ALA A 212 -19.25 -11.73 1.77
CA ALA A 212 -18.47 -12.78 2.40
C ALA A 212 -18.65 -12.81 3.92
N LYS A 213 -18.78 -11.64 4.57
CA LYS A 213 -19.01 -11.57 6.01
C LYS A 213 -20.43 -12.04 6.36
N GLU A 214 -21.44 -11.58 5.62
CA GLU A 214 -22.84 -11.97 5.79
C GLU A 214 -23.05 -13.48 5.59
N ASN A 215 -22.45 -14.07 4.55
CA ASN A 215 -22.51 -15.51 4.32
C ASN A 215 -21.89 -16.31 5.47
N ASN A 216 -20.76 -15.86 6.04
CA ASN A 216 -20.15 -16.53 7.19
C ASN A 216 -21.04 -16.43 8.45
N GLU A 217 -21.71 -15.29 8.66
CA GLU A 217 -22.64 -15.11 9.78
C GLU A 217 -23.87 -16.02 9.61
N LEU A 218 -24.48 -16.05 8.42
CA LEU A 218 -25.59 -16.93 8.07
C LEU A 218 -25.23 -18.42 8.18
N GLU A 219 -24.05 -18.83 7.70
CA GLU A 219 -23.59 -20.22 7.85
C GLU A 219 -23.42 -20.60 9.33
N SER A 220 -22.96 -19.66 10.18
CA SER A 220 -22.84 -19.91 11.62
C SER A 220 -24.20 -20.10 12.30
N GLU A 221 -25.19 -19.27 11.94
CA GLU A 221 -26.56 -19.39 12.46
C GLU A 221 -27.23 -20.68 11.99
N LEU A 222 -27.08 -21.03 10.72
CA LEU A 222 -27.60 -22.27 10.16
C LEU A 222 -27.03 -23.51 10.88
N ASN A 223 -25.73 -23.48 11.19
CA ASN A 223 -25.08 -24.57 11.93
C ASN A 223 -25.58 -24.66 13.37
N ASN A 224 -25.81 -23.52 14.04
CA ASN A 224 -26.41 -23.50 15.37
C ASN A 224 -27.83 -24.09 15.37
N ILE A 225 -28.69 -23.66 14.44
CA ILE A 225 -30.07 -24.17 14.33
C ILE A 225 -30.07 -25.68 14.04
N LYS A 226 -29.20 -26.16 13.15
CA LYS A 226 -29.05 -27.60 12.88
C LYS A 226 -28.67 -28.37 14.15
N SER A 227 -27.75 -27.83 14.95
CA SER A 227 -27.32 -28.48 16.20
C SER A 227 -28.44 -28.54 17.25
N GLU A 228 -29.29 -27.50 17.32
CA GLU A 228 -30.45 -27.48 18.21
C GLU A 228 -31.53 -28.47 17.75
N LEU A 229 -31.77 -28.56 16.44
CA LEU A 229 -32.71 -29.51 15.85
C LEU A 229 -32.27 -30.96 16.09
N GLU A 230 -30.96 -31.25 15.97
CA GLU A 230 -30.41 -32.57 16.26
C GLU A 230 -30.59 -32.94 17.74
N LYS A 231 -30.35 -32.00 18.67
CA LYS A 231 -30.60 -32.22 20.11
C LYS A 231 -32.08 -32.53 20.37
N SER A 232 -32.99 -31.71 19.87
CA SER A 232 -34.43 -31.90 20.09
C SER A 232 -34.94 -33.22 19.50
N ASN A 233 -34.45 -33.62 18.32
CA ASN A 233 -34.77 -34.92 17.72
C ASN A 233 -34.25 -36.10 18.54
N ASN A 234 -33.07 -35.98 19.16
CA ASN A 234 -32.52 -37.01 20.04
C ASN A 234 -33.34 -37.12 21.33
N GLU A 235 -33.72 -36.00 21.96
CA GLU A 235 -34.61 -35.98 23.13
C GLU A 235 -35.98 -36.61 22.81
N LEU A 236 -36.57 -36.30 21.64
CA LEU A 236 -37.81 -36.93 21.18
C LEU A 236 -37.68 -38.44 20.97
N ARG A 237 -36.53 -38.91 20.49
CA ARG A 237 -36.24 -40.34 20.33
C ARG A 237 -36.13 -41.03 21.68
N GLU A 238 -35.45 -40.42 22.65
CA GLU A 238 -35.35 -40.94 24.01
C GLU A 238 -36.73 -41.03 24.68
N LEU A 239 -37.53 -39.98 24.60
CA LEU A 239 -38.92 -39.96 25.08
C LEU A 239 -39.78 -41.06 24.43
N LYS A 240 -39.70 -41.24 23.11
CA LYS A 240 -40.42 -42.32 22.42
C LYS A 240 -39.99 -43.71 22.92
N ASN A 241 -38.69 -43.91 23.16
CA ASN A 241 -38.17 -45.17 23.68
C ASN A 241 -38.63 -45.45 25.12
N GLU A 242 -38.69 -44.41 25.97
CA GLU A 242 -39.23 -44.55 27.34
C GLU A 242 -40.73 -44.87 27.33
N VAL A 243 -41.53 -44.16 26.54
CA VAL A 243 -42.97 -44.42 26.40
C VAL A 243 -43.22 -45.85 25.89
N ALA A 244 -42.42 -46.33 24.94
CA ALA A 244 -42.50 -47.70 24.45
C ALA A 244 -42.25 -48.73 25.57
N LYS A 245 -41.19 -48.54 26.39
CA LYS A 245 -40.90 -49.40 27.56
C LYS A 245 -42.05 -49.40 28.57
N PHE A 246 -42.62 -48.24 28.89
CA PHE A 246 -43.77 -48.17 29.80
C PHE A 246 -44.99 -48.89 29.24
N SER A 247 -45.25 -48.80 27.92
CA SER A 247 -46.38 -49.49 27.28
C SER A 247 -46.26 -51.02 27.33
N GLU A 248 -45.03 -51.56 27.27
CA GLU A 248 -44.79 -53.00 27.44
C GLU A 248 -44.99 -53.47 28.87
N LEU A 249 -44.61 -52.65 29.86
CA LEU A 249 -44.80 -52.95 31.28
C LEU A 249 -46.28 -53.02 31.68
N ILE A 250 -47.15 -52.19 31.09
CA ILE A 250 -48.59 -52.17 31.37
C ILE A 250 -49.32 -53.36 30.72
N LYS A 251 -48.74 -53.99 29.69
CA LYS A 251 -49.34 -55.15 28.99
C LYS A 251 -49.05 -56.51 29.63
N ARG A 252 -48.17 -56.57 30.65
CA ARG A 252 -47.90 -57.76 31.46
C ARG A 252 -48.72 -57.73 32.74
#